data_AF-A0A7W1NWN7-F1
#
_entry.id   AF-A0A7W1NWN7-F1
#
_cell.length_a   1.000
_cell.length_b   1.000
_cell.length_c   1.000
_cell.angle_alpha   90.00
_cell.angle_beta   90.00
_cell.angle_gamma   90.00
#
_symmetry.space_group_name_H-M   'P 1'
#
loop_
_entity.id
_entity.type
_entity.pdbx_description
1 polymer ?
#
loop_
_entity_poly.entity_id
_entity_poly.type
_entity_poly.pdbx_seq_one_letter_code
_entity_poly.pdbx_strand_id
1 'polypeptide(L)'
;MRLNRGTILLGLVSIIVIAAVVLLSNQPGGLTVDTGTPTATAESAGPLFPDINSVDTQSKIVRFEIDNTADSTKVVMTKDAASVWTVSEATNAQQLATDQTKAVGMMSNLASLTAIEKFTTDKVADYGLDKPAYIMTLTDSAGKTYVVKVGKKATTTPRYYVLINDDAKTVYLVQNSTVDMLIANIAIPAYVASPTPLPSLTPSPNPYSEVEQTATAVVEQQQFIVTLTAMAETTSEATGEVTPETTAQIAPAATTVPATATPQPPTATTAPASATPTATPTVTASPTTGS
;
A
#
# COMPACT_ATOMS: atom_id res chain seq x y z
N MET A 1 -61.48 30.55 57.31
CA MET A 1 -61.13 30.96 55.93
C MET A 1 -61.52 29.83 54.99
N ARG A 2 -62.49 30.04 54.08
CA ARG A 2 -62.82 29.06 53.04
C ARG A 2 -61.79 29.25 51.92
N LEU A 3 -60.84 28.33 51.79
CA LEU A 3 -59.85 28.38 50.70
C LEU A 3 -60.56 28.18 49.36
N ASN A 4 -60.32 29.08 48.42
CA ASN A 4 -60.88 29.03 47.08
C ASN A 4 -60.32 27.81 46.34
N ARG A 5 -61.17 27.08 45.61
CA ARG A 5 -60.79 25.86 44.88
C ARG A 5 -59.62 26.09 43.91
N GLY A 6 -59.49 27.30 43.35
CA GLY A 6 -58.34 27.70 42.53
C GLY A 6 -57.01 27.80 43.30
N THR A 7 -57.04 28.19 44.58
CA THR A 7 -55.84 28.27 45.44
C THR A 7 -55.33 26.88 45.84
N ILE A 8 -56.24 25.90 45.98
CA ILE A 8 -55.88 24.50 46.27
C ILE A 8 -55.24 23.85 45.03
N LEU A 9 -55.78 24.12 43.83
CA LEU A 9 -55.22 23.62 42.58
C LEU A 9 -53.83 24.22 42.27
N LEU A 10 -53.63 25.51 42.54
CA LEU A 10 -52.32 26.15 42.38
C LEU A 10 -51.28 25.62 43.38
N GLY A 11 -51.71 25.35 44.62
CA GLY A 11 -50.86 24.75 45.65
C GLY A 11 -50.39 23.35 45.26
N LEU A 12 -51.29 22.49 44.75
CA LEU A 12 -50.94 21.14 44.31
C LEU A 12 -50.01 21.12 43.10
N VAL A 13 -50.24 21.99 42.11
CA VAL A 13 -49.34 22.11 40.95
C VAL A 13 -47.96 22.61 41.36
N SER A 14 -47.88 23.59 42.27
CA SER A 14 -46.62 24.10 42.80
C SER A 14 -45.82 23.04 43.56
N ILE A 15 -46.49 22.20 44.37
CA ILE A 15 -45.85 21.09 45.09
C ILE A 15 -45.30 20.04 44.12
N ILE A 16 -45.99 19.75 43.01
CA ILE A 16 -45.52 18.81 41.99
C ILE A 16 -44.29 19.36 41.25
N VAL A 17 -44.26 20.66 40.94
CA VAL A 17 -43.10 21.31 40.30
C VAL A 17 -41.91 21.35 41.25
N ILE A 18 -42.11 21.65 42.54
CA ILE A 18 -41.03 21.65 43.54
C ILE A 18 -40.50 20.23 43.76
N ALA A 19 -41.36 19.21 43.80
CA ALA A 19 -40.93 17.81 43.88
C ALA A 19 -40.12 17.38 42.64
N ALA A 20 -40.52 17.82 41.44
CA ALA A 20 -39.75 17.57 40.22
C ALA A 20 -38.38 18.27 40.26
N VAL A 21 -38.32 19.53 40.71
CA VAL A 21 -37.06 20.28 40.82
C VAL A 21 -36.13 19.68 41.89
N VAL A 22 -36.65 19.19 43.01
CA VAL A 22 -35.86 18.52 44.05
C VAL A 22 -35.36 17.14 43.59
N LEU A 23 -36.16 16.41 42.80
CA LEU A 23 -35.70 15.16 42.16
C LEU A 23 -34.63 15.41 41.08
N LEU A 24 -34.70 16.55 40.38
CA LEU A 24 -33.69 16.99 39.41
C LEU A 24 -32.44 17.56 40.08
N SER A 25 -32.56 18.18 41.26
CA SER A 25 -31.44 18.89 41.93
C SER A 25 -30.72 18.05 43.00
N ASN A 26 -31.24 16.87 43.37
CA ASN A 26 -30.61 15.99 44.36
C ASN A 26 -29.84 14.82 43.72
N GLN A 27 -29.36 14.97 42.48
CA GLN A 27 -28.30 14.12 41.96
C GLN A 27 -26.97 14.60 42.55
N PRO A 28 -26.25 13.78 43.34
CA PRO A 28 -24.96 14.18 43.89
C PRO A 28 -24.00 14.52 42.74
N GLY A 29 -23.47 15.75 42.77
CA GLY A 29 -22.51 16.24 41.80
C GLY A 29 -21.23 15.42 41.82
N GLY A 30 -21.14 14.45 40.90
CA GLY A 30 -19.90 13.87 40.45
C GLY A 30 -19.48 14.58 39.16
N LEU A 31 -18.28 15.15 39.13
CA LEU A 31 -17.59 15.45 37.87
C LEU A 31 -17.30 14.12 37.18
N THR A 32 -18.26 13.58 36.44
CA THR A 32 -18.04 12.41 35.59
C THR A 32 -17.39 12.90 34.31
N VAL A 33 -16.08 12.67 34.18
CA VAL A 33 -15.51 12.50 32.85
C VAL A 33 -16.25 11.30 32.25
N ASP A 34 -17.13 11.57 31.29
CA ASP A 34 -17.90 10.53 30.62
C ASP A 34 -16.96 9.72 29.72
N THR A 35 -16.28 8.75 30.33
CA THR A 35 -15.62 7.63 29.63
C THR A 35 -16.54 6.43 29.51
N GLY A 36 -17.85 6.60 29.73
CA GLY A 36 -18.82 5.52 29.63
C GLY A 36 -19.06 5.15 28.18
N THR A 37 -18.35 4.15 27.67
CA THR A 37 -18.74 3.49 26.42
C THR A 37 -20.21 3.06 26.57
N PRO A 38 -21.15 3.60 25.77
CA PRO A 38 -22.56 3.24 25.88
C PRO A 38 -22.77 1.73 25.74
N THR A 39 -23.30 1.11 26.81
CA THR A 39 -23.57 -0.32 26.92
C THR A 39 -24.86 -0.67 26.19
N ALA A 40 -24.78 -0.89 24.88
CA ALA A 40 -25.79 -1.63 24.15
C ALA A 40 -25.47 -3.13 24.23
N THR A 41 -26.49 -3.99 24.37
CA THR A 41 -26.30 -5.45 24.35
C THR A 41 -25.91 -5.87 22.93
N ALA A 42 -24.63 -6.23 22.75
CA ALA A 42 -24.09 -6.62 21.47
C ALA A 42 -24.44 -8.07 21.10
N GLU A 43 -24.83 -8.28 19.83
CA GLU A 43 -25.06 -9.59 19.20
C GLU A 43 -23.91 -9.91 18.23
N SER A 44 -23.62 -11.19 17.99
CA SER A 44 -22.72 -11.60 16.89
C SER A 44 -23.25 -11.11 15.53
N ALA A 45 -22.37 -10.69 14.63
CA ALA A 45 -22.76 -10.05 13.37
C ALA A 45 -22.41 -10.88 12.10
N GLY A 46 -21.14 -11.25 11.90
CA GLY A 46 -20.68 -11.97 10.70
C GLY A 46 -20.29 -11.04 9.53
N PRO A 47 -20.30 -11.52 8.27
CA PRO A 47 -19.97 -10.70 7.09
C PRO A 47 -20.87 -9.49 6.96
N LEU A 48 -20.29 -8.31 6.69
CA LEU A 48 -21.06 -7.08 6.45
C LEU A 48 -21.85 -7.15 5.14
N PHE A 49 -21.28 -7.79 4.13
CA PHE A 49 -21.88 -7.93 2.81
C PHE A 49 -21.95 -9.41 2.39
N PRO A 50 -22.92 -10.17 2.91
CA PRO A 50 -23.00 -11.61 2.66
C PRO A 50 -23.23 -11.95 1.18
N ASP A 51 -23.80 -11.05 0.40
CA ASP A 51 -24.08 -11.23 -1.03
C ASP A 51 -22.85 -11.01 -1.93
N ILE A 52 -21.80 -10.37 -1.44
CA ILE A 52 -20.52 -10.20 -2.15
C ILE A 52 -19.33 -10.85 -1.44
N ASN A 53 -19.59 -11.82 -0.56
CA ASN A 53 -18.52 -12.48 0.20
C ASN A 53 -17.76 -13.57 -0.61
N SER A 54 -18.25 -13.94 -1.79
CA SER A 54 -17.68 -15.02 -2.59
C SER A 54 -16.93 -14.48 -3.81
N VAL A 55 -15.96 -15.25 -4.30
CA VAL A 55 -15.14 -14.85 -5.45
C VAL A 55 -16.00 -14.58 -6.69
N ASP A 56 -17.04 -15.40 -6.91
CA ASP A 56 -17.94 -15.25 -8.06
C ASP A 56 -18.74 -13.95 -8.02
N THR A 57 -19.22 -13.53 -6.85
CA THR A 57 -19.95 -12.28 -6.72
C THR A 57 -19.02 -11.07 -6.70
N GLN A 58 -17.83 -11.20 -6.12
CA GLN A 58 -16.77 -10.17 -6.18
C GLN A 58 -16.29 -9.90 -7.60
N SER A 59 -16.34 -10.89 -8.49
CA SER A 59 -16.01 -10.71 -9.91
C SER A 59 -16.91 -9.66 -10.61
N LYS A 60 -18.08 -9.35 -10.05
CA LYS A 60 -19.01 -8.34 -10.57
C LYS A 60 -18.72 -6.93 -10.08
N ILE A 61 -17.83 -6.76 -9.09
CA ILE A 61 -17.45 -5.43 -8.59
C ILE A 61 -16.58 -4.71 -9.63
N VAL A 62 -16.98 -3.50 -9.97
CA VAL A 62 -16.34 -2.66 -10.99
C VAL A 62 -15.78 -1.35 -10.44
N ARG A 63 -16.13 -0.97 -9.21
CA ARG A 63 -15.59 0.22 -8.55
C ARG A 63 -15.26 -0.08 -7.09
N PHE A 64 -14.15 0.46 -6.64
CA PHE A 64 -13.70 0.50 -5.26
C PHE A 64 -13.29 1.94 -4.92
N GLU A 65 -13.71 2.43 -3.78
CA GLU A 65 -13.47 3.81 -3.35
C GLU A 65 -13.29 3.87 -1.84
N ILE A 66 -12.29 4.62 -1.39
CA ILE A 66 -12.10 4.99 0.01
C ILE A 66 -11.88 6.48 0.06
N ASP A 67 -12.75 7.18 0.78
CA ASP A 67 -12.67 8.60 1.09
C ASP A 67 -12.37 8.79 2.57
N ASN A 68 -11.38 9.64 2.87
CA ASN A 68 -11.16 10.23 4.18
C ASN A 68 -11.87 11.59 4.21
N THR A 69 -12.92 11.69 5.02
CA THR A 69 -13.77 12.88 5.05
C THR A 69 -13.12 14.05 5.78
N ALA A 70 -12.12 13.79 6.63
CA ALA A 70 -11.48 14.80 7.46
C ALA A 70 -10.50 15.69 6.67
N ASP A 71 -9.74 15.09 5.76
CA ASP A 71 -8.71 15.77 4.95
C ASP A 71 -9.00 15.74 3.44
N SER A 72 -10.14 15.17 3.03
CA SER A 72 -10.54 15.01 1.62
C SER A 72 -9.55 14.21 0.79
N THR A 73 -8.77 13.33 1.42
CA THR A 73 -7.91 12.37 0.72
C THR A 73 -8.70 11.14 0.30
N LYS A 74 -8.37 10.56 -0.85
CA LYS A 74 -9.10 9.42 -1.39
C LYS A 74 -8.30 8.58 -2.35
N VAL A 75 -8.80 7.37 -2.59
CA VAL A 75 -8.39 6.49 -3.68
C VAL A 75 -9.62 5.89 -4.34
N VAL A 76 -9.64 5.90 -5.67
CA VAL A 76 -10.69 5.35 -6.50
C VAL A 76 -10.07 4.42 -7.53
N MET A 77 -10.64 3.23 -7.62
CA MET A 77 -10.25 2.23 -8.59
C MET A 77 -11.46 1.79 -9.39
N THR A 78 -11.28 1.62 -10.69
CA THR A 78 -12.31 1.18 -11.62
C THR A 78 -11.83 0.00 -12.45
N LYS A 79 -12.71 -0.97 -12.67
CA LYS A 79 -12.47 -2.13 -13.52
C LYS A 79 -13.20 -1.95 -14.85
N ASP A 80 -12.49 -2.16 -15.95
CA ASP A 80 -13.07 -2.08 -17.28
C ASP A 80 -13.75 -3.39 -17.74
N ALA A 81 -14.29 -3.40 -18.96
CA ALA A 81 -14.92 -4.57 -19.56
C ALA A 81 -13.94 -5.73 -19.85
N ALA A 82 -12.63 -5.45 -19.92
CA ALA A 82 -11.57 -6.45 -20.04
C ALA A 82 -11.13 -7.01 -18.68
N SER A 83 -11.82 -6.64 -17.59
CA SER A 83 -11.50 -7.01 -16.21
C SER A 83 -10.17 -6.46 -15.70
N VAL A 84 -9.71 -5.35 -16.26
CA VAL A 84 -8.49 -4.67 -15.83
C VAL A 84 -8.83 -3.53 -14.88
N TRP A 85 -8.22 -3.56 -13.69
CA TRP A 85 -8.32 -2.49 -12.70
C TRP A 85 -7.38 -1.33 -13.05
N THR A 86 -7.87 -0.12 -12.84
CA THR A 86 -7.11 1.12 -12.96
C THR A 86 -7.35 1.97 -11.72
N VAL A 87 -6.29 2.50 -11.10
CA VAL A 87 -6.40 3.62 -10.16
C VAL A 87 -6.81 4.86 -10.95
N SER A 88 -8.09 5.18 -10.95
CA SER A 88 -8.67 6.27 -11.76
C SER A 88 -8.58 7.61 -11.06
N GLU A 89 -8.54 7.63 -9.73
CA GLU A 89 -8.31 8.83 -8.94
C GLU A 89 -7.56 8.48 -7.66
N ALA A 90 -6.59 9.28 -7.28
CA ALA A 90 -5.91 9.15 -5.99
C ALA A 90 -5.34 10.51 -5.57
N THR A 91 -5.36 10.81 -4.28
CA THR A 91 -4.72 12.03 -3.74
C THR A 91 -3.24 12.11 -4.11
N ASN A 92 -2.54 10.97 -4.09
CA ASN A 92 -1.14 10.84 -4.46
C ASN A 92 -0.99 10.13 -5.81
N ALA A 93 -1.76 10.56 -6.82
CA ALA A 93 -1.73 9.95 -8.14
C ALA A 93 -0.31 9.85 -8.72
N GLN A 94 0.02 8.67 -9.26
CA GLN A 94 1.30 8.39 -9.91
C GLN A 94 1.06 7.98 -11.36
N GLN A 95 2.01 8.30 -12.24
CA GLN A 95 2.01 7.82 -13.63
C GLN A 95 2.59 6.39 -13.71
N LEU A 96 2.06 5.49 -12.89
CA LEU A 96 2.46 4.09 -12.85
C LEU A 96 1.28 3.21 -13.24
N ALA A 97 1.59 2.03 -13.80
CA ALA A 97 0.56 1.02 -14.06
C ALA A 97 -0.08 0.56 -12.74
N THR A 98 -1.35 0.15 -12.81
CA THR A 98 -2.06 -0.45 -11.68
C THR A 98 -1.63 -1.91 -11.52
N ASP A 99 -1.16 -2.24 -10.32
CA ASP A 99 -0.89 -3.60 -9.89
C ASP A 99 -2.21 -4.35 -9.68
N GLN A 100 -2.51 -5.28 -10.59
CA GLN A 100 -3.78 -6.00 -10.62
C GLN A 100 -3.98 -6.89 -9.38
N THR A 101 -2.92 -7.49 -8.86
CA THR A 101 -3.01 -8.35 -7.67
C THR A 101 -3.34 -7.53 -6.43
N LYS A 102 -2.67 -6.37 -6.26
CA LYS A 102 -3.01 -5.43 -5.18
C LYS A 102 -4.42 -4.89 -5.33
N ALA A 103 -4.82 -4.50 -6.54
CA ALA A 103 -6.16 -4.00 -6.84
C ALA A 103 -7.27 -4.95 -6.40
N VAL A 104 -7.17 -6.21 -6.83
CA VAL A 104 -8.11 -7.27 -6.46
C VAL A 104 -8.08 -7.49 -4.95
N GLY A 105 -6.90 -7.54 -4.34
CA GLY A 105 -6.75 -7.70 -2.88
C GLY A 105 -7.43 -6.60 -2.08
N MET A 106 -7.25 -5.32 -2.45
CA MET A 106 -7.89 -4.18 -1.78
C MET A 106 -9.41 -4.27 -1.85
N MET A 107 -9.96 -4.55 -3.04
CA MET A 107 -11.40 -4.71 -3.25
C MET A 107 -11.95 -5.89 -2.45
N SER A 108 -11.31 -7.06 -2.54
CA SER A 108 -11.73 -8.29 -1.85
C SER A 108 -11.66 -8.16 -0.32
N ASN A 109 -10.72 -7.39 0.21
CA ASN A 109 -10.63 -7.11 1.66
C ASN A 109 -11.84 -6.33 2.17
N LEU A 110 -12.36 -5.37 1.38
CA LEU A 110 -13.57 -4.63 1.74
C LEU A 110 -14.83 -5.49 1.55
N ALA A 111 -14.91 -6.24 0.44
CA ALA A 111 -16.06 -7.11 0.15
C ALA A 111 -16.23 -8.23 1.21
N SER A 112 -15.12 -8.73 1.74
CA SER A 112 -15.07 -9.81 2.74
C SER A 112 -15.06 -9.30 4.19
N LEU A 113 -15.32 -8.01 4.41
CA LEU A 113 -15.23 -7.42 5.75
C LEU A 113 -16.25 -8.04 6.70
N THR A 114 -15.80 -8.43 7.89
CA THR A 114 -16.63 -9.07 8.92
C THR A 114 -16.75 -8.20 10.16
N ALA A 115 -17.95 -8.15 10.72
CA ALA A 115 -18.20 -7.59 12.03
C ALA A 115 -18.20 -8.70 13.08
N ILE A 116 -17.61 -8.38 14.23
CA ILE A 116 -17.57 -9.28 15.38
C ILE A 116 -18.91 -9.20 16.13
N GLU A 117 -19.35 -7.97 16.32
CA GLU A 117 -20.52 -7.63 17.12
C GLU A 117 -21.35 -6.56 16.40
N LYS A 118 -22.64 -6.48 16.71
CA LYS A 118 -23.55 -5.42 16.28
C LYS A 118 -24.52 -5.06 17.41
N PHE A 119 -25.03 -3.85 17.41
CA PHE A 119 -26.08 -3.40 18.31
C PHE A 119 -26.88 -2.25 17.68
N THR A 120 -28.08 -2.00 18.16
CA THR A 120 -28.93 -0.89 17.70
C THR A 120 -28.87 0.29 18.67
N THR A 121 -28.83 1.51 18.14
CA THR A 121 -28.84 2.74 18.94
C THR A 121 -29.43 3.91 18.16
N ASP A 122 -30.05 4.86 18.86
CA ASP A 122 -30.45 6.15 18.28
C ASP A 122 -29.34 7.22 18.44
N LYS A 123 -28.26 6.91 19.17
CA LYS A 123 -27.16 7.85 19.48
C LYS A 123 -25.91 7.59 18.62
N VAL A 124 -26.07 7.51 17.29
CA VAL A 124 -24.95 7.22 16.37
C VAL A 124 -23.82 8.26 16.43
N ALA A 125 -24.12 9.50 16.85
CA ALA A 125 -23.14 10.57 17.01
C ALA A 125 -22.10 10.28 18.12
N ASP A 126 -22.47 9.56 19.18
CA ASP A 126 -21.55 9.21 20.28
C ASP A 126 -20.36 8.39 19.73
N TYR A 127 -20.65 7.57 18.73
CA TYR A 127 -19.70 6.71 18.02
C TYR A 127 -19.03 7.38 16.80
N GLY A 128 -19.31 8.65 16.54
CA GLY A 128 -18.78 9.41 15.39
C GLY A 128 -19.29 8.94 14.03
N LEU A 129 -20.52 8.41 13.98
CA LEU A 129 -21.14 7.91 12.75
C LEU A 129 -22.11 8.92 12.11
N ASP A 130 -22.39 10.03 12.78
CA ASP A 130 -23.07 11.21 12.20
C ASP A 130 -22.16 11.95 11.22
N LYS A 131 -20.85 11.97 11.51
CA LYS A 131 -19.78 12.49 10.67
C LYS A 131 -18.69 11.43 10.55
N PRO A 132 -18.90 10.40 9.70
CA PRO A 132 -17.95 9.31 9.57
C PRO A 132 -16.59 9.83 9.11
N ALA A 133 -15.51 9.33 9.72
CA ALA A 133 -14.13 9.70 9.36
C ALA A 133 -13.72 9.13 8.00
N TYR A 134 -14.25 7.96 7.64
CA TYR A 134 -14.02 7.33 6.35
C TYR A 134 -15.31 6.81 5.75
N ILE A 135 -15.41 6.86 4.42
CA ILE A 135 -16.48 6.23 3.65
C ILE A 135 -15.82 5.30 2.65
N MET A 136 -16.14 4.01 2.72
CA MET A 136 -15.62 3.00 1.81
C MET A 136 -16.78 2.47 0.97
N THR A 137 -16.62 2.45 -0.35
CA THR A 137 -17.68 2.09 -1.29
C THR A 137 -17.20 1.06 -2.30
N LEU A 138 -18.02 0.02 -2.50
CA LEU A 138 -17.94 -0.85 -3.67
C LEU A 138 -19.14 -0.60 -4.58
N THR A 139 -18.96 -0.73 -5.89
CA THR A 139 -20.06 -0.72 -6.86
C THR A 139 -19.94 -1.91 -7.79
N ASP A 140 -21.04 -2.63 -7.99
CA ASP A 140 -21.12 -3.72 -8.96
C ASP A 140 -21.43 -3.24 -10.38
N SER A 141 -21.32 -4.14 -11.35
CA SER A 141 -21.61 -3.88 -12.75
C SER A 141 -23.08 -3.54 -13.03
N ALA A 142 -23.99 -3.80 -12.08
CA ALA A 142 -25.41 -3.44 -12.15
C ALA A 142 -25.69 -2.07 -11.50
N GLY A 143 -24.68 -1.40 -10.94
CA GLY A 143 -24.79 -0.11 -10.26
C GLY A 143 -25.20 -0.21 -8.78
N LYS A 144 -25.29 -1.42 -8.21
CA LYS A 144 -25.56 -1.58 -6.77
C LYS A 144 -24.32 -1.16 -5.97
N THR A 145 -24.55 -0.36 -4.94
CA THR A 145 -23.51 0.14 -4.05
C THR A 145 -23.50 -0.58 -2.70
N TYR A 146 -22.31 -0.81 -2.18
CA TYR A 146 -22.06 -1.34 -0.85
C TYR A 146 -21.21 -0.33 -0.10
N VAL A 147 -21.77 0.28 0.94
CA VAL A 147 -21.15 1.41 1.62
C VAL A 147 -20.83 1.02 3.06
N VAL A 148 -19.62 1.32 3.52
CA VAL A 148 -19.21 1.25 4.92
C VAL A 148 -18.85 2.66 5.38
N LYS A 149 -19.55 3.17 6.39
CA LYS A 149 -19.27 4.45 7.04
C LYS A 149 -18.53 4.15 8.33
N VAL A 150 -17.27 4.60 8.45
CA VAL A 150 -16.39 4.31 9.58
C VAL A 150 -16.39 5.49 10.55
N GLY A 151 -16.74 5.22 11.80
CA GLY A 151 -16.74 6.20 12.88
C GLY A 151 -15.47 6.13 13.73
N LYS A 152 -15.63 6.38 15.04
CA LYS A 152 -14.53 6.34 16.00
C LYS A 152 -14.03 4.91 16.22
N LYS A 153 -12.77 4.83 16.62
CA LYS A 153 -12.20 3.62 17.24
C LYS A 153 -12.77 3.47 18.64
N ALA A 154 -13.15 2.25 19.02
CA ALA A 154 -13.54 1.92 20.38
C ALA A 154 -12.35 2.14 21.33
N THR A 155 -12.61 2.72 22.49
CA THR A 155 -11.56 3.05 23.47
C THR A 155 -11.03 1.82 24.20
N THR A 156 -11.89 0.83 24.42
CA THR A 156 -11.59 -0.37 25.22
C THR A 156 -11.29 -1.61 24.40
N THR A 157 -11.60 -1.61 23.10
CA THR A 157 -11.37 -2.75 22.21
C THR A 157 -10.69 -2.31 20.91
N PRO A 158 -9.87 -3.16 20.27
CA PRO A 158 -9.21 -2.84 19.01
C PRO A 158 -10.21 -2.94 17.83
N ARG A 159 -11.25 -2.12 17.85
CA ARG A 159 -12.37 -2.17 16.91
C ARG A 159 -12.81 -0.78 16.46
N TYR A 160 -13.37 -0.65 15.26
CA TYR A 160 -14.08 0.55 14.81
C TYR A 160 -15.59 0.32 14.89
N TYR A 161 -16.32 1.40 15.17
CA TYR A 161 -17.76 1.45 14.94
C TYR A 161 -18.03 1.76 13.47
N VAL A 162 -18.93 1.01 12.83
CA VAL A 162 -19.30 1.23 11.43
C VAL A 162 -20.82 1.15 11.23
N LEU A 163 -21.32 1.90 10.24
CA LEU A 163 -22.64 1.71 9.65
C LEU A 163 -22.48 1.15 8.24
N ILE A 164 -23.47 0.41 7.77
CA ILE A 164 -23.49 -0.13 6.41
C ILE A 164 -24.67 0.43 5.63
N ASN A 165 -24.44 0.75 4.36
CA ASN A 165 -25.46 1.25 3.43
C ASN A 165 -26.27 2.40 4.05
N ASP A 166 -27.61 2.25 4.02
CA ASP A 166 -28.59 3.18 4.57
C ASP A 166 -29.07 2.81 5.98
N ASP A 167 -28.46 1.80 6.62
CA ASP A 167 -28.76 1.49 8.02
C ASP A 167 -28.19 2.57 8.93
N ALA A 168 -29.08 3.40 9.47
CA ALA A 168 -28.75 4.52 10.33
C ALA A 168 -28.82 4.18 11.83
N LYS A 169 -29.10 2.93 12.21
CA LYS A 169 -29.34 2.55 13.61
C LYS A 169 -28.53 1.35 14.08
N THR A 170 -28.22 0.41 13.19
CA THR A 170 -27.41 -0.76 13.54
C THR A 170 -25.94 -0.44 13.39
N VAL A 171 -25.26 -0.33 14.53
CA VAL A 171 -23.82 -0.12 14.61
C VAL A 171 -23.14 -1.48 14.67
N TYR A 172 -22.13 -1.67 13.83
CA TYR A 172 -21.30 -2.86 13.78
C TYR A 172 -19.91 -2.56 14.35
N LEU A 173 -19.30 -3.53 15.01
CA LEU A 173 -17.91 -3.45 15.46
C LEU A 173 -17.02 -4.34 14.57
N VAL A 174 -16.07 -3.70 13.90
CA VAL A 174 -15.13 -4.35 12.98
C VAL A 174 -13.71 -4.24 13.54
N GLN A 175 -12.89 -5.27 13.35
CA GLN A 175 -11.51 -5.28 13.84
C GLN A 175 -10.69 -4.12 13.24
N ASN A 176 -9.94 -3.41 14.08
CA ASN A 176 -9.22 -2.22 13.64
C ASN A 176 -8.15 -2.54 12.59
N SER A 177 -7.44 -3.66 12.73
CA SER A 177 -6.37 -4.03 11.79
C SER A 177 -6.85 -4.09 10.34
N THR A 178 -8.06 -4.59 10.11
CA THR A 178 -8.62 -4.70 8.74
C THR A 178 -9.01 -3.33 8.19
N VAL A 179 -9.62 -2.49 9.03
CA VAL A 179 -10.02 -1.13 8.66
C VAL A 179 -8.79 -0.24 8.44
N ASP A 180 -7.78 -0.33 9.31
CA ASP A 180 -6.52 0.41 9.23
C ASP A 180 -5.76 0.01 7.94
N MET A 181 -5.74 -1.28 7.59
CA MET A 181 -5.19 -1.77 6.32
C MET A 181 -5.93 -1.21 5.10
N LEU A 182 -7.27 -1.12 5.16
CA LEU A 182 -8.05 -0.50 4.09
C LEU A 182 -7.75 0.99 3.95
N ILE A 183 -7.72 1.73 5.07
CA ILE A 183 -7.40 3.16 5.11
C ILE A 183 -5.99 3.42 4.56
N ALA A 184 -5.01 2.56 4.85
CA ALA A 184 -3.65 2.70 4.36
C ALA A 184 -3.55 2.72 2.82
N ASN A 185 -4.54 2.14 2.10
CA ASN A 185 -4.57 2.16 0.64
C ASN A 185 -4.75 3.57 0.06
N ILE A 186 -5.24 4.55 0.83
CA ILE A 186 -5.27 5.95 0.40
C ILE A 186 -3.84 6.46 0.19
N ALA A 187 -2.94 6.16 1.13
CA ALA A 187 -1.53 6.56 1.06
C ALA A 187 -0.70 5.62 0.16
N ILE A 188 -1.15 4.40 -0.05
CA ILE A 188 -0.46 3.39 -0.86
C ILE A 188 -1.47 2.80 -1.88
N PRO A 189 -1.85 3.55 -2.92
CA PRO A 189 -2.70 3.01 -3.97
C PRO A 189 -2.05 1.81 -4.66
N ALA A 190 -2.84 1.04 -5.39
CA ALA A 190 -2.42 -0.18 -6.08
C ALA A 190 -1.54 0.10 -7.31
N TYR A 191 -0.46 0.85 -7.19
CA TYR A 191 0.53 1.02 -8.24
C TYR A 191 1.57 -0.10 -8.20
N VAL A 192 2.11 -0.41 -9.39
CA VAL A 192 3.33 -1.21 -9.51
C VAL A 192 4.48 -0.44 -8.84
N ALA A 193 5.41 -1.15 -8.21
CA ALA A 193 6.57 -0.48 -7.62
C ALA A 193 7.38 0.22 -8.72
N SER A 194 7.79 1.46 -8.47
CA SER A 194 8.80 2.12 -9.32
C SER A 194 10.08 1.28 -9.29
N PRO A 195 10.80 1.11 -10.43
CA PRO A 195 12.11 0.48 -10.38
C PRO A 195 12.98 1.22 -9.36
N THR A 196 13.56 0.48 -8.42
CA THR A 196 14.56 1.07 -7.52
C THR A 196 15.73 1.52 -8.41
N PRO A 197 16.13 2.80 -8.38
CA PRO A 197 17.25 3.26 -9.20
C PRO A 197 18.46 2.40 -8.85
N LEU A 198 19.01 1.71 -9.84
CA LEU A 198 20.26 0.99 -9.67
C LEU A 198 21.31 1.99 -9.18
N PRO A 199 22.17 1.66 -8.20
CA PRO A 199 23.25 2.57 -7.81
C PRO A 199 24.00 2.99 -9.07
N SER A 200 24.01 4.31 -9.33
CA SER A 200 24.89 4.86 -10.34
C SER A 200 26.30 4.51 -9.90
N LEU A 201 27.02 3.73 -10.71
CA LEU A 201 28.43 3.50 -10.47
C LEU A 201 29.10 4.87 -10.50
N THR A 202 29.42 5.42 -9.34
CA THR A 202 30.34 6.55 -9.25
C THR A 202 31.57 6.10 -10.02
N PRO A 203 31.99 6.79 -11.10
CA PRO A 203 33.19 6.39 -11.81
C PRO A 203 34.33 6.34 -10.79
N SER A 204 34.85 5.14 -10.55
CA SER A 204 36.08 4.99 -9.78
C SER A 204 37.12 5.86 -10.50
N PRO A 205 37.80 6.79 -9.81
CA PRO A 205 38.89 7.53 -10.42
C PRO A 205 39.85 6.51 -11.04
N ASN A 206 40.10 6.67 -12.34
CA ASN A 206 40.90 5.73 -13.11
C ASN A 206 42.33 5.73 -12.52
N PRO A 207 42.85 4.61 -11.97
CA PRO A 207 44.19 4.59 -11.42
C PRO A 207 45.28 4.74 -12.49
N TYR A 208 44.91 4.70 -13.78
CA TYR A 208 45.86 4.83 -14.90
C TYR A 208 46.20 6.28 -15.29
N SER A 209 45.59 7.30 -14.68
CA SER A 209 45.98 8.70 -14.94
C SER A 209 47.40 9.05 -14.47
N GLU A 210 48.00 8.25 -13.57
CA GLU A 210 49.42 8.40 -13.17
C GLU A 210 50.41 7.80 -14.19
N VAL A 211 49.99 6.82 -14.99
CA VAL A 211 50.91 6.14 -15.93
C VAL A 211 51.20 7.05 -17.14
N GLU A 212 50.24 7.87 -17.56
CA GLU A 212 50.44 8.86 -18.63
C GLU A 212 51.28 10.08 -18.18
N GLN A 213 51.24 10.46 -16.90
CA GLN A 213 52.14 11.49 -16.36
C GLN A 213 53.59 11.00 -16.32
N THR A 214 53.82 9.72 -16.00
CA THR A 214 55.17 9.16 -15.96
C THR A 214 55.78 9.03 -17.36
N ALA A 215 54.98 8.69 -18.39
CA ALA A 215 55.45 8.63 -19.77
C ALA A 215 55.88 10.00 -20.32
N THR A 216 55.13 11.06 -19.99
CA THR A 216 55.48 12.43 -20.39
C THR A 216 56.75 12.91 -19.69
N ALA A 217 56.90 12.64 -18.39
CA ALA A 217 58.08 13.01 -17.62
C ALA A 217 59.35 12.26 -18.06
N VAL A 218 59.25 10.99 -18.45
CA VAL A 218 60.39 10.21 -18.98
C VAL A 218 60.83 10.75 -20.35
N VAL A 219 59.88 11.14 -21.21
CA VAL A 219 60.17 11.75 -22.51
C VAL A 219 60.82 13.13 -22.33
N GLU A 220 60.32 13.98 -21.42
CA GLU A 220 60.94 15.27 -21.12
C GLU A 220 62.33 15.13 -20.50
N GLN A 221 62.53 14.17 -19.59
CA GLN A 221 63.85 13.90 -19.01
C GLN A 221 64.85 13.41 -20.08
N GLN A 222 64.41 12.57 -21.03
CA GLN A 222 65.26 12.14 -22.14
C GLN A 222 65.58 13.27 -23.12
N GLN A 223 64.64 14.17 -23.41
CA GLN A 223 64.93 15.36 -24.22
C GLN A 223 65.89 16.31 -23.51
N PHE A 224 65.82 16.43 -22.19
CA PHE A 224 66.78 17.21 -21.40
C PHE A 224 68.19 16.60 -21.43
N ILE A 225 68.31 15.28 -21.30
CA ILE A 225 69.62 14.58 -21.40
C ILE A 225 70.21 14.71 -22.81
N VAL A 226 69.40 14.56 -23.87
CA VAL A 226 69.87 14.75 -25.26
C VAL A 226 70.35 16.19 -25.50
N THR A 227 69.65 17.17 -24.92
CA THR A 227 70.06 18.58 -25.00
C THR A 227 71.37 18.85 -24.27
N LEU A 228 71.56 18.28 -23.07
CA LEU A 228 72.83 18.39 -22.34
C LEU A 228 74.01 17.73 -23.07
N THR A 229 73.80 16.57 -23.70
CA THR A 229 74.84 15.90 -24.49
C THR A 229 75.25 16.71 -25.72
N ALA A 230 74.29 17.34 -26.41
CA ALA A 230 74.58 18.22 -27.54
C ALA A 230 75.33 19.51 -27.12
N MET A 231 75.07 20.02 -25.91
CA MET A 231 75.81 21.15 -25.34
C MET A 231 77.22 20.77 -24.86
N ALA A 232 77.44 19.51 -24.50
CA ALA A 232 78.77 18.99 -24.17
C ALA A 232 79.63 18.78 -25.44
N GLU A 233 79.05 18.33 -26.55
CA GLU A 233 79.78 18.13 -27.82
C GLU A 233 80.22 19.45 -28.49
N THR A 234 79.56 20.57 -28.18
CA THR A 234 79.95 21.90 -28.69
C THR A 234 81.06 22.59 -27.90
N THR A 235 81.58 21.96 -26.82
CA THR A 235 82.62 22.54 -25.95
C THR A 235 83.91 21.70 -25.88
N SER A 236 84.07 20.67 -26.72
CA SER A 236 85.26 19.78 -26.70
C SER A 236 86.08 19.79 -28.01
N GLU A 237 86.37 20.97 -28.56
CA GLU A 237 87.63 21.19 -29.29
C GLU A 237 88.73 21.56 -28.27
N ALA A 238 89.20 20.58 -27.49
CA ALA A 238 90.49 20.64 -26.79
C ALA A 238 90.81 19.28 -26.16
N THR A 239 91.89 18.63 -26.65
CA THR A 239 92.68 17.58 -25.97
C THR A 239 91.92 16.26 -25.71
N GLY A 240 92.10 15.16 -26.47
CA GLY A 240 93.30 14.33 -26.61
C GLY A 240 92.93 12.87 -26.21
N GLU A 241 93.50 11.88 -26.90
CA GLU A 241 93.54 10.39 -26.69
C GLU A 241 92.90 9.82 -25.39
N VAL A 242 92.22 8.65 -25.35
CA VAL A 242 92.75 7.28 -25.57
C VAL A 242 91.61 6.24 -25.79
N THR A 243 91.95 5.18 -26.54
CA THR A 243 91.36 3.87 -26.92
C THR A 243 90.76 2.98 -25.77
N PRO A 244 89.90 1.96 -26.07
CA PRO A 244 88.85 1.40 -25.18
C PRO A 244 89.07 -0.05 -24.68
N GLU A 245 88.24 -0.53 -23.72
CA GLU A 245 87.87 -1.96 -23.49
C GLU A 245 86.58 -2.03 -22.62
N THR A 246 85.47 -2.64 -23.06
CA THR A 246 85.07 -4.07 -22.99
C THR A 246 84.40 -4.49 -21.66
N THR A 247 83.11 -4.89 -21.71
CA THR A 247 82.60 -6.23 -21.27
C THR A 247 81.16 -6.26 -20.73
N ALA A 248 80.41 -7.23 -21.27
CA ALA A 248 79.34 -8.06 -20.71
C ALA A 248 77.87 -7.58 -20.68
N GLN A 249 77.14 -8.25 -21.56
CA GLN A 249 75.70 -8.50 -21.66
C GLN A 249 75.34 -9.80 -20.92
N ILE A 250 74.24 -9.83 -20.17
CA ILE A 250 73.54 -11.07 -19.75
C ILE A 250 72.02 -10.86 -19.86
N ALA A 251 71.35 -11.79 -20.53
CA ALA A 251 69.90 -11.91 -20.71
C ALA A 251 69.19 -12.52 -19.47
N PRO A 252 67.84 -12.57 -19.44
CA PRO A 252 67.24 -13.87 -19.77
C PRO A 252 65.87 -13.84 -20.49
N ALA A 253 65.64 -14.97 -21.18
CA ALA A 253 64.40 -15.59 -21.68
C ALA A 253 63.39 -15.92 -20.55
N ALA A 254 62.15 -16.38 -20.72
CA ALA A 254 61.11 -16.52 -21.76
C ALA A 254 59.90 -17.23 -21.06
N THR A 255 58.81 -17.50 -21.80
CA THR A 255 57.72 -18.49 -21.55
C THR A 255 56.47 -17.89 -20.87
N THR A 256 55.39 -17.46 -21.55
CA THR A 256 54.32 -18.12 -22.36
C THR A 256 53.34 -19.05 -21.61
N VAL A 257 52.04 -18.68 -21.58
CA VAL A 257 50.87 -19.60 -21.69
C VAL A 257 49.67 -18.86 -22.36
N PRO A 258 48.83 -19.48 -23.22
CA PRO A 258 47.80 -18.84 -24.06
C PRO A 258 46.31 -19.10 -23.71
N ALA A 259 45.46 -18.23 -24.27
CA ALA A 259 44.07 -18.30 -24.82
C ALA A 259 43.41 -19.70 -25.05
N THR A 260 42.10 -19.96 -25.16
CA THR A 260 40.77 -19.28 -25.09
C THR A 260 39.71 -20.42 -25.13
N ALA A 261 38.52 -20.28 -24.53
CA ALA A 261 37.41 -21.24 -24.61
C ALA A 261 36.19 -20.68 -25.38
N THR A 262 35.57 -21.52 -26.22
CA THR A 262 34.43 -21.24 -27.12
C THR A 262 33.09 -21.73 -26.50
N PRO A 263 31.94 -21.07 -26.75
CA PRO A 263 30.64 -21.45 -26.16
C PRO A 263 29.82 -22.47 -26.98
N GLN A 264 29.00 -23.28 -26.30
CA GLN A 264 28.09 -24.30 -26.86
C GLN A 264 26.60 -23.91 -26.63
N PRO A 265 25.67 -24.17 -27.59
CA PRO A 265 24.25 -23.79 -27.48
C PRO A 265 23.37 -24.83 -26.74
N PRO A 266 22.19 -24.44 -26.22
CA PRO A 266 21.33 -25.30 -25.40
C PRO A 266 20.36 -26.20 -26.19
N THR A 267 20.23 -27.45 -25.75
CA THR A 267 19.25 -28.45 -26.18
C THR A 267 17.91 -28.34 -25.43
N ALA A 268 16.82 -28.52 -26.17
CA ALA A 268 15.43 -28.58 -25.70
C ALA A 268 15.08 -29.95 -25.07
N THR A 269 14.19 -29.99 -24.08
CA THR A 269 13.51 -31.23 -23.61
C THR A 269 12.11 -30.92 -23.03
N THR A 270 11.12 -31.30 -23.83
CA THR A 270 9.74 -31.83 -23.61
C THR A 270 8.93 -31.60 -22.33
N ALA A 271 7.68 -31.21 -22.57
CA ALA A 271 6.51 -31.19 -21.67
C ALA A 271 5.87 -32.58 -21.44
N PRO A 272 5.09 -32.78 -20.36
CA PRO A 272 4.11 -33.85 -20.25
C PRO A 272 2.66 -33.39 -20.53
N ALA A 273 1.83 -34.40 -20.83
CA ALA A 273 0.66 -34.34 -21.68
C ALA A 273 -0.68 -33.99 -21.01
N SER A 274 -1.57 -33.54 -21.88
CA SER A 274 -3.01 -33.27 -21.77
C SER A 274 -3.83 -34.47 -21.29
N ALA A 275 -4.78 -34.25 -20.37
CA ALA A 275 -5.87 -35.17 -20.05
C ALA A 275 -7.19 -34.57 -20.57
N THR A 276 -7.83 -35.27 -21.50
CA THR A 276 -9.13 -34.93 -22.09
C THR A 276 -10.27 -35.59 -21.30
N PRO A 277 -11.45 -34.93 -21.17
CA PRO A 277 -12.59 -35.42 -20.38
C PRO A 277 -13.40 -36.54 -21.05
N THR A 278 -13.95 -37.45 -20.23
CA THR A 278 -14.82 -38.56 -20.65
C THR A 278 -16.28 -38.28 -20.31
N ALA A 279 -17.10 -38.16 -21.36
CA ALA A 279 -18.49 -38.56 -21.57
C ALA A 279 -19.55 -38.47 -20.44
N THR A 280 -20.54 -37.63 -20.73
CA THR A 280 -21.94 -37.63 -20.25
C THR A 280 -22.69 -38.93 -20.56
N PRO A 281 -23.52 -39.46 -19.65
CA PRO A 281 -24.63 -40.33 -20.00
C PRO A 281 -25.94 -39.54 -20.18
N THR A 282 -26.51 -39.68 -21.38
CA THR A 282 -27.87 -39.32 -21.79
C THR A 282 -28.93 -39.90 -20.85
N VAL A 283 -29.82 -39.07 -20.30
CA VAL A 283 -31.10 -39.51 -19.73
C VAL A 283 -32.23 -39.04 -20.64
N THR A 284 -32.90 -40.03 -21.22
CA THR A 284 -34.06 -39.95 -22.10
C THR A 284 -35.26 -39.34 -21.39
N ALA A 285 -35.91 -38.36 -22.03
CA ALA A 285 -37.24 -37.91 -21.68
C ALA A 285 -38.30 -38.94 -22.12
N SER A 286 -39.19 -39.31 -21.21
CA SER A 286 -40.49 -39.93 -21.53
C SER A 286 -41.57 -38.84 -21.58
N PRO A 287 -42.44 -38.80 -22.59
CA PRO A 287 -43.67 -38.04 -22.54
C PRO A 287 -44.76 -38.86 -21.84
N THR A 288 -45.20 -38.44 -20.65
CA THR A 288 -46.50 -38.87 -20.10
C THR A 288 -47.58 -37.95 -20.63
N THR A 289 -48.36 -38.47 -21.57
CA THR A 289 -49.76 -38.11 -21.80
C THR A 289 -50.60 -38.52 -20.60
N GLY A 290 -51.44 -37.63 -20.07
CA GLY A 290 -52.43 -37.94 -19.05
C GLY A 290 -53.34 -36.75 -18.74
N SER A 291 -54.55 -36.83 -19.32
CA SER A 291 -55.84 -36.17 -19.01
C SER A 291 -55.88 -34.68 -18.64
#